data_AF-A0A6G8FYQ6-F1
#
_entry.id   AF-A0A6G8FYQ6-F1
#
_cell.length_a   1.000
_cell.length_b   1.000
_cell.length_c   1.000
_cell.angle_alpha   90.00
_cell.angle_beta   90.00
_cell.angle_gamma   90.00
#
_symmetry.space_group_name_H-M   'P 1'
#
loop_
_entity.id
_entity.type
_entity.pdbx_description
1 polymer ?
#
loop_
_entity_poly.entity_id
_entity_poly.type
_entity_poly.pdbx_seq_one_letter_code
_entity_poly.pdbx_strand_id
1 'polypeptide(L)'
;MTGVWGVLAVPFLAAATLLVLAGAPKVLRPGDLVRALRSTGLPAPAAGVRAFAALEVVVGVAAVVAPSQVTGALVAVLYAGFTAFVVRALAHGGVLSSCGCFGKADTPPTRVHAALTGLAALVGLAVAVAAPAEPWQGVGAGTVAGLAGLTGLVGFLAWQVMAVLPSVEVRAVRSASTRRV
;
A
#
# COMPACT_ATOMS: atom_id res chain seq x y z
N MET A 1 -1.89 -25.75 -6.69
CA MET A 1 -1.35 -24.76 -5.73
C MET A 1 -1.31 -25.40 -4.36
N THR A 2 -0.23 -26.10 -4.01
CA THR A 2 -0.05 -26.72 -2.68
C THR A 2 1.16 -26.06 -2.01
N GLY A 3 1.12 -25.93 -0.68
CA GLY A 3 2.15 -25.23 0.10
C GLY A 3 1.81 -23.76 0.39
N VAL A 4 2.76 -23.05 0.98
CA VAL A 4 2.60 -21.69 1.53
C VAL A 4 2.06 -20.67 0.51
N TRP A 5 2.39 -20.84 -0.78
CA TRP A 5 1.92 -19.99 -1.87
C TRP A 5 0.40 -19.97 -2.00
N GLY A 6 -0.29 -21.10 -1.75
CA GLY A 6 -1.75 -21.16 -1.85
C GLY A 6 -2.46 -20.20 -0.88
N VAL A 7 -1.87 -19.96 0.29
CA VAL A 7 -2.40 -19.04 1.32
C VAL A 7 -1.92 -17.61 1.06
N LEU A 8 -0.69 -17.43 0.60
CA LEU A 8 -0.08 -16.12 0.41
C LEU A 8 -0.45 -15.44 -0.91
N ALA A 9 -0.87 -16.19 -1.94
CA ALA A 9 -1.09 -15.64 -3.29
C ALA A 9 -2.07 -14.46 -3.28
N VAL A 10 -3.26 -14.63 -2.70
CA VAL A 10 -4.28 -13.57 -2.65
C VAL A 10 -3.79 -12.30 -1.93
N PRO A 11 -3.32 -12.36 -0.66
CA PRO A 11 -2.87 -11.15 0.03
C PRO A 11 -1.62 -10.54 -0.60
N PHE A 12 -0.69 -11.34 -1.14
CA PHE A 12 0.49 -10.82 -1.82
C PHE A 12 0.14 -10.09 -3.12
N LEU A 13 -0.71 -10.69 -3.96
CA LEU A 13 -1.18 -10.06 -5.19
C LEU A 13 -2.03 -8.82 -4.92
N ALA A 14 -2.82 -8.82 -3.84
CA ALA A 14 -3.58 -7.64 -3.41
C ALA A 14 -2.63 -6.50 -3.00
N ALA A 15 -1.60 -6.80 -2.22
CA ALA A 15 -0.56 -5.83 -1.84
C ALA A 15 0.20 -5.31 -3.07
N ALA A 16 0.65 -6.19 -3.97
CA ALA A 16 1.33 -5.80 -5.21
C ALA A 16 0.44 -4.93 -6.11
N THR A 17 -0.85 -5.25 -6.24
CA THR A 17 -1.81 -4.44 -7.00
C THR A 17 -2.04 -3.09 -6.34
N LEU A 18 -2.17 -3.04 -5.02
CA LEU A 18 -2.32 -1.79 -4.28
C LEU A 18 -1.09 -0.90 -4.39
N LEU A 19 0.13 -1.45 -4.50
CA LEU A 19 1.34 -0.68 -4.82
C LEU A 19 1.22 0.04 -6.17
N VAL A 20 0.75 -0.66 -7.20
CA VAL A 20 0.53 -0.07 -8.54
C VAL A 20 -0.51 1.06 -8.46
N LEU A 21 -1.66 0.79 -7.84
CA LEU A 21 -2.75 1.74 -7.72
C LEU A 21 -2.39 2.95 -6.83
N ALA A 22 -1.56 2.74 -5.82
CA ALA A 22 -1.02 3.80 -4.97
C ALA A 22 0.03 4.66 -5.69
N GLY A 23 0.93 4.02 -6.44
CA GLY A 23 2.06 4.68 -7.10
C GLY A 23 1.66 5.49 -8.32
N ALA A 24 0.76 4.98 -9.17
CA ALA A 24 0.41 5.62 -10.44
C ALA A 24 -0.06 7.09 -10.29
N PRO A 25 -0.94 7.45 -9.34
CA PRO A 25 -1.31 8.84 -9.12
C PRO A 25 -0.14 9.72 -8.63
N LYS A 26 0.77 9.16 -7.81
CA LYS A 26 1.92 9.88 -7.23
C LYS A 26 2.98 10.23 -8.26
N VAL A 27 3.15 9.40 -9.30
CA VAL A 27 4.04 9.70 -10.44
C VAL A 27 3.60 11.00 -11.13
N LEU A 28 2.29 11.14 -11.36
CA LEU A 28 1.73 12.30 -12.04
C LEU A 28 1.66 13.52 -11.11
N ARG A 29 1.15 13.34 -9.89
CA ARG A 29 0.83 14.40 -8.93
C ARG A 29 1.49 14.14 -7.56
N PRO A 30 2.80 14.39 -7.40
CA PRO A 30 3.53 14.09 -6.16
C PRO A 30 3.24 15.07 -5.00
N GLY A 31 2.48 16.15 -5.24
CA GLY A 31 2.34 17.29 -4.32
C GLY A 31 1.78 16.93 -2.94
N ASP A 32 0.83 16.00 -2.88
CA ASP A 32 0.22 15.56 -1.61
C ASP A 32 1.24 14.85 -0.72
N LEU A 33 2.00 13.89 -1.27
CA LEU A 33 3.02 13.19 -0.51
C LEU A 33 4.17 14.11 -0.11
N VAL A 34 4.57 15.06 -0.96
CA VAL A 34 5.58 16.07 -0.61
C VAL A 34 5.13 16.93 0.58
N ARG A 35 3.85 17.33 0.64
CA ARG A 35 3.31 18.07 1.79
C ARG A 35 3.24 17.19 3.04
N ALA A 36 2.80 15.95 2.90
CA ALA A 36 2.72 14.99 3.98
C ALA A 36 4.09 14.75 4.63
N LEU A 37 5.12 14.45 3.81
CA LEU A 37 6.49 14.25 4.27
C LEU A 37 7.02 15.48 5.02
N ARG A 38 6.84 16.68 4.45
CA ARG A 38 7.23 17.94 5.11
C ARG A 38 6.55 18.15 6.46
N SER A 39 5.26 17.81 6.59
CA SER A 39 4.55 17.92 7.87
C SER A 39 5.06 16.96 8.97
N THR A 40 5.82 15.93 8.59
CA THR A 40 6.48 14.99 9.51
C THR A 40 7.98 15.27 9.73
N GLY A 41 8.47 16.39 9.19
CA GLY A 41 9.89 16.78 9.26
C GLY A 41 10.79 16.09 8.24
N LEU A 42 10.24 15.44 7.22
CA LEU A 42 10.99 14.77 6.15
C LEU A 42 10.96 15.62 4.87
N PRO A 43 12.02 16.36 4.54
CA PRO A 43 12.08 17.08 3.27
C PRO A 43 12.32 16.09 2.12
N ALA A 44 11.42 16.05 1.15
CA ALA A 44 11.60 15.28 -0.08
C ALA A 44 11.22 16.14 -1.29
N PRO A 45 12.10 16.26 -2.32
CA PRO A 45 11.76 16.94 -3.55
C PRO A 45 10.73 16.13 -4.36
N ALA A 46 9.93 16.82 -5.18
CA ALA A 46 8.93 16.18 -6.02
C ALA A 46 9.53 15.11 -6.96
N ALA A 47 10.75 15.33 -7.47
CA ALA A 47 11.47 14.36 -8.29
C ALA A 47 11.75 13.05 -7.53
N GLY A 48 12.16 13.13 -6.26
CA GLY A 48 12.38 11.96 -5.41
C GLY A 48 11.10 11.18 -5.15
N VAL A 49 9.98 11.88 -4.88
CA VAL A 49 8.66 11.26 -4.73
C VAL A 49 8.21 10.56 -6.02
N ARG A 50 8.45 11.18 -7.20
CA ARG A 50 8.13 10.56 -8.49
C ARG A 50 8.96 9.31 -8.76
N ALA A 51 10.26 9.36 -8.48
CA ALA A 51 11.14 8.21 -8.63
C ALA A 51 10.70 7.05 -7.71
N PHE A 52 10.39 7.36 -6.45
CA PHE A 52 9.86 6.37 -5.51
C PHE A 52 8.52 5.81 -5.97
N ALA A 53 7.60 6.63 -6.45
CA ALA A 53 6.31 6.18 -6.98
C ALA A 53 6.44 5.32 -8.26
N ALA A 54 7.40 5.62 -9.12
CA ALA A 54 7.71 4.79 -10.27
C ALA A 54 8.24 3.42 -9.83
N LEU A 55 9.08 3.38 -8.79
CA LEU A 55 9.55 2.14 -8.18
C LEU A 55 8.37 1.32 -7.61
N GLU A 56 7.42 1.95 -6.91
CA GLU A 56 6.20 1.28 -6.42
C GLU A 56 5.45 0.58 -7.56
N VAL A 57 5.25 1.27 -8.69
CA VAL A 57 4.55 0.73 -9.87
C VAL A 57 5.33 -0.42 -10.49
N VAL A 58 6.63 -0.25 -10.73
CA VAL A 58 7.48 -1.29 -11.36
C VAL A 58 7.53 -2.53 -10.49
N VAL A 59 7.75 -2.37 -9.17
CA VAL A 59 7.79 -3.49 -8.23
C VAL A 59 6.43 -4.18 -8.13
N GLY A 60 5.33 -3.42 -8.06
CA GLY A 60 3.98 -3.98 -8.01
C GLY A 60 3.65 -4.80 -9.27
N VAL A 61 3.94 -4.28 -10.45
CA VAL A 61 3.74 -5.02 -11.72
C VAL A 61 4.62 -6.27 -11.77
N ALA A 62 5.90 -6.15 -11.45
CA ALA A 62 6.82 -7.29 -11.44
C ALA A 62 6.38 -8.37 -10.44
N ALA A 63 5.89 -7.98 -9.26
CA ALA A 63 5.39 -8.92 -8.25
C ALA A 63 4.11 -9.64 -8.67
N VAL A 64 3.24 -9.00 -9.46
CA VAL A 64 2.05 -9.66 -10.03
C VAL A 64 2.45 -10.61 -11.16
N VAL A 65 3.34 -10.19 -12.06
CA VAL A 65 3.70 -10.98 -13.24
C VAL A 65 4.61 -12.15 -12.88
N ALA A 66 5.60 -11.93 -12.02
CA ALA A 66 6.61 -12.91 -11.64
C ALA A 66 6.86 -12.92 -10.12
N PRO A 67 5.92 -13.47 -9.32
CA PRO A 67 6.12 -13.64 -7.89
C PRO A 67 7.38 -14.46 -7.62
N SER A 68 8.34 -13.85 -6.93
CA SER A 68 9.67 -14.41 -6.66
C SER A 68 10.21 -13.90 -5.31
N GLN A 69 11.34 -14.47 -4.87
CA GLN A 69 12.05 -14.02 -3.68
C GLN A 69 12.40 -12.53 -3.75
N VAL A 70 12.88 -12.06 -4.92
CA VAL A 70 13.28 -10.66 -5.14
C VAL A 70 12.08 -9.75 -5.06
N THR A 71 10.99 -10.05 -5.80
CA THR A 71 9.78 -9.21 -5.75
C THR A 71 9.14 -9.22 -4.36
N GLY A 72 9.18 -10.34 -3.65
CA GLY A 72 8.72 -10.45 -2.26
C GLY A 72 9.48 -9.51 -1.33
N ALA A 73 10.81 -9.52 -1.41
CA ALA A 73 11.67 -8.66 -0.60
C ALA A 73 11.42 -7.17 -0.91
N LEU A 74 11.29 -6.80 -2.19
CA LEU A 74 11.02 -5.42 -2.59
C LEU A 74 9.64 -4.94 -2.10
N VAL A 75 8.60 -5.77 -2.24
CA VAL A 75 7.26 -5.48 -1.69
C VAL A 75 7.34 -5.31 -0.17
N ALA A 76 8.07 -6.18 0.53
CA ALA A 76 8.26 -6.10 1.98
C ALA A 76 8.91 -4.77 2.41
N VAL A 77 9.99 -4.35 1.73
CA VAL A 77 10.70 -3.10 2.01
C VAL A 77 9.80 -1.88 1.75
N LEU A 78 9.08 -1.85 0.62
CA LEU A 78 8.18 -0.74 0.30
C LEU A 78 7.07 -0.60 1.35
N TYR A 79 6.42 -1.71 1.72
CA TYR A 79 5.38 -1.71 2.74
C TYR A 79 5.90 -1.42 4.15
N ALA A 80 7.13 -1.84 4.49
CA ALA A 80 7.78 -1.45 5.73
C ALA A 80 8.03 0.07 5.75
N GLY A 81 8.46 0.66 4.63
CA GLY A 81 8.62 2.11 4.47
C GLY A 81 7.30 2.86 4.68
N PHE A 82 6.20 2.41 4.07
CA PHE A 82 4.87 2.99 4.32
C PHE A 82 4.45 2.86 5.78
N THR A 83 4.67 1.70 6.38
CA THR A 83 4.33 1.45 7.78
C THR A 83 5.09 2.41 8.69
N ALA A 84 6.40 2.55 8.48
CA ALA A 84 7.24 3.49 9.22
C ALA A 84 6.74 4.93 9.06
N PHE A 85 6.37 5.33 7.84
CA PHE A 85 5.82 6.66 7.57
C PHE A 85 4.48 6.90 8.28
N VAL A 86 3.55 5.94 8.24
CA VAL A 86 2.25 6.06 8.91
C VAL A 86 2.43 6.11 10.44
N VAL A 87 3.30 5.27 11.01
CA VAL A 87 3.63 5.29 12.44
C VAL A 87 4.24 6.64 12.85
N ARG A 88 5.18 7.14 12.05
CA ARG A 88 5.80 8.47 12.23
C ARG A 88 4.75 9.57 12.20
N ALA A 89 3.86 9.55 11.20
CA ALA A 89 2.78 10.53 11.08
C ALA A 89 1.83 10.49 12.29
N LEU A 90 1.47 9.30 12.78
CA LEU A 90 0.67 9.14 13.99
C LEU A 90 1.38 9.70 15.24
N ALA A 91 2.69 9.48 15.36
CA ALA A 91 3.50 10.00 16.47
C ALA A 91 3.59 11.54 16.48
N HIS A 92 3.42 12.19 15.32
CA HIS A 92 3.42 13.64 15.16
C HIS A 92 2.03 14.30 15.26
N GLY A 93 1.02 13.57 15.72
CA GLY A 93 -0.35 14.08 15.83
C GLY A 93 -1.12 14.10 14.49
N GLY A 94 -0.60 13.40 13.47
CA GLY A 94 -1.18 13.30 12.14
C GLY A 94 -0.49 14.19 11.11
N VAL A 95 -1.03 14.19 9.89
CA VAL A 95 -0.60 15.05 8.77
C VAL A 95 -1.73 16.02 8.42
N LEU A 96 -1.37 17.25 8.06
CA LEU A 96 -2.30 18.39 7.90
C LEU A 96 -3.34 18.23 6.78
N SER A 97 -3.20 17.26 5.87
CA SER A 97 -4.15 17.03 4.76
C SER A 97 -4.37 15.53 4.50
N SER A 98 -3.31 14.79 4.15
CA SER A 98 -3.38 13.33 3.93
C SER A 98 -2.03 12.64 4.08
N CYS A 99 -2.05 11.34 4.37
CA CYS A 99 -0.85 10.49 4.32
C CYS A 99 -0.25 10.35 2.91
N GLY A 100 -0.99 10.69 1.85
CA GLY A 100 -0.52 10.61 0.46
C GLY A 100 -0.27 9.18 -0.05
N CYS A 101 -0.42 8.16 0.79
CA CYS A 101 -0.11 6.76 0.49
C CYS A 101 -0.93 6.19 -0.67
N PHE A 102 -2.16 6.66 -0.88
CA PHE A 102 -3.06 6.23 -1.97
C PHE A 102 -3.39 7.34 -2.98
N GLY A 103 -2.61 8.43 -2.99
CA GLY A 103 -2.84 9.55 -3.92
C GLY A 103 -4.16 10.32 -3.72
N LYS A 104 -4.90 10.07 -2.62
CA LYS A 104 -6.08 10.82 -2.21
C LYS A 104 -5.69 11.87 -1.17
N ALA A 105 -6.19 13.09 -1.33
CA ALA A 105 -5.75 14.26 -0.56
C ALA A 105 -6.33 14.38 0.86
N ASP A 106 -7.28 13.52 1.28
CA ASP A 106 -8.01 13.66 2.55
C ASP A 106 -8.20 12.35 3.34
N THR A 107 -7.14 11.56 3.50
CA THR A 107 -7.19 10.35 4.34
C THR A 107 -6.19 10.46 5.49
N PRO A 108 -6.66 10.77 6.70
CA PRO A 108 -5.79 10.84 7.87
C PRO A 108 -5.17 9.46 8.15
N PRO A 109 -3.90 9.41 8.57
CA PRO A 109 -3.26 8.16 8.96
C PRO A 109 -4.01 7.58 10.17
N THR A 110 -4.25 6.26 10.14
CA THR A 110 -4.91 5.53 11.23
C THR A 110 -4.02 4.38 11.70
N ARG A 111 -4.27 3.88 12.92
CA ARG A 111 -3.59 2.68 13.42
C ARG A 111 -3.89 1.46 12.56
N VAL A 112 -5.10 1.38 12.03
CA VAL A 112 -5.52 0.29 11.12
C VAL A 112 -4.74 0.37 9.80
N HIS A 113 -4.49 1.56 9.26
CA HIS A 113 -3.61 1.75 8.10
C HIS A 113 -2.22 1.19 8.38
N ALA A 114 -1.59 1.59 9.50
CA ALA A 114 -0.27 1.08 9.88
C ALA A 114 -0.26 -0.45 10.03
N ALA A 115 -1.31 -1.04 10.62
CA ALA A 115 -1.43 -2.48 10.76
C ALA A 115 -1.55 -3.19 9.41
N LEU A 116 -2.37 -2.68 8.48
CA LEU A 116 -2.55 -3.27 7.16
C LEU A 116 -1.30 -3.18 6.30
N THR A 117 -0.58 -2.04 6.32
CA THR A 117 0.70 -1.94 5.61
C THR A 117 1.77 -2.82 6.27
N GLY A 118 1.74 -2.97 7.60
CA GLY A 118 2.65 -3.87 8.31
C GLY A 118 2.40 -5.34 7.96
N LEU A 119 1.13 -5.75 7.89
CA LEU A 119 0.74 -7.09 7.45
C LEU A 119 1.15 -7.33 5.99
N ALA A 120 0.96 -6.36 5.11
CA ALA A 120 1.43 -6.45 3.73
C ALA A 120 2.96 -6.60 3.65
N ALA A 121 3.71 -5.92 4.51
CA ALA A 121 5.16 -6.09 4.61
C ALA A 121 5.54 -7.52 5.04
N LEU A 122 4.84 -8.08 6.04
CA LEU A 122 5.04 -9.45 6.51
C LEU A 122 4.69 -10.49 5.43
N VAL A 123 3.62 -10.26 4.66
CA VAL A 123 3.26 -11.13 3.52
C VAL A 123 4.35 -11.08 2.45
N GLY A 124 4.86 -9.89 2.11
CA GLY A 124 6.00 -9.75 1.20
C GLY A 124 7.24 -10.50 1.70
N LEU A 125 7.55 -10.38 2.99
CA LEU A 125 8.67 -11.09 3.62
C LEU A 125 8.46 -12.62 3.58
N ALA A 126 7.25 -13.10 3.85
CA ALA A 126 6.93 -14.52 3.77
C ALA A 126 7.12 -15.07 2.35
N VAL A 127 6.70 -14.31 1.32
CA VAL A 127 6.98 -14.65 -0.09
C VAL A 127 8.47 -14.56 -0.41
N ALA A 128 9.21 -13.64 0.20
CA ALA A 128 10.65 -13.55 0.02
C ALA A 128 11.38 -14.81 0.53
N VAL A 129 10.94 -15.36 1.66
CA VAL A 129 11.55 -16.56 2.27
C VAL A 129 11.06 -17.86 1.63
N ALA A 130 9.82 -17.89 1.13
CA ALA A 130 9.20 -19.10 0.60
C ALA A 130 8.53 -18.84 -0.75
N ALA A 131 9.33 -18.34 -1.70
CA ALA A 131 8.88 -17.99 -3.03
C ALA A 131 8.39 -19.22 -3.83
N PRO A 132 7.34 -19.07 -4.65
CA PRO A 132 6.94 -20.14 -5.56
C PRO A 132 8.00 -20.31 -6.67
N ALA A 133 8.37 -21.55 -6.99
CA ALA A 133 9.25 -21.82 -8.13
C ALA A 133 8.54 -21.53 -9.47
N GLU A 134 7.28 -21.95 -9.58
CA GLU A 134 6.49 -21.87 -10.81
C GLU A 134 5.06 -21.37 -10.50
N PRO A 135 4.89 -20.07 -10.21
CA PRO A 135 3.63 -19.52 -9.67
C PRO A 135 2.42 -19.65 -10.61
N TRP A 136 2.67 -19.66 -11.92
CA TRP A 136 1.63 -19.63 -12.96
C TRP A 136 1.58 -20.90 -13.81
N GLN A 137 2.57 -21.79 -13.68
CA GLN A 137 2.64 -22.99 -14.50
C GLN A 137 1.50 -23.96 -14.14
N GLY A 138 0.74 -24.40 -15.14
CA GLY A 138 -0.38 -25.33 -14.95
C GLY A 138 -1.59 -24.74 -14.23
N VAL A 139 -1.65 -23.41 -14.03
CA VAL A 139 -2.81 -22.75 -13.43
C VAL A 139 -3.90 -22.58 -14.49
N GLY A 140 -5.03 -23.29 -14.31
CA GLY A 140 -6.17 -23.19 -15.23
C GLY A 140 -6.87 -21.82 -15.16
N ALA A 141 -7.54 -21.44 -16.26
CA ALA A 141 -8.21 -20.14 -16.39
C ALA A 141 -9.23 -19.85 -15.26
N GLY A 142 -9.97 -20.87 -14.81
CA GLY A 142 -10.90 -20.73 -13.67
C GLY A 142 -10.21 -20.34 -12.37
N THR A 143 -9.03 -20.91 -12.10
CA THR A 143 -8.22 -20.55 -10.93
C THR A 143 -7.66 -19.14 -11.05
N VAL A 144 -7.19 -18.74 -12.24
CA VAL A 144 -6.74 -17.37 -12.50
C VAL A 144 -7.88 -16.37 -12.25
N ALA A 145 -9.08 -16.65 -12.76
CA ALA A 145 -10.26 -15.80 -12.54
C ALA A 145 -10.63 -15.73 -11.04
N GLY A 146 -10.60 -16.86 -10.33
CA GLY A 146 -10.85 -16.91 -8.89
C GLY A 146 -9.84 -16.10 -8.08
N LEU A 147 -8.54 -16.24 -8.39
CA LEU A 147 -7.48 -15.45 -7.77
C LEU A 147 -7.65 -13.96 -8.07
N ALA A 148 -7.90 -13.59 -9.33
CA ALA A 148 -8.14 -12.20 -9.71
C ALA A 148 -9.34 -11.59 -8.97
N GLY A 149 -10.45 -12.32 -8.87
CA GLY A 149 -11.64 -11.90 -8.13
C GLY A 149 -11.37 -11.71 -6.63
N LEU A 150 -10.72 -12.68 -5.99
CA LEU A 150 -10.37 -12.60 -4.56
C LEU A 150 -9.33 -11.50 -4.27
N THR A 151 -8.31 -11.37 -5.11
CA THR A 151 -7.31 -10.29 -5.03
C THR A 151 -7.97 -8.94 -5.20
N GLY A 152 -8.88 -8.78 -6.17
CA GLY A 152 -9.66 -7.57 -6.37
C GLY A 152 -10.52 -7.23 -5.16
N LEU A 153 -11.23 -8.21 -4.60
CA LEU A 153 -12.06 -8.05 -3.41
C LEU A 153 -11.23 -7.65 -2.18
N VAL A 154 -10.16 -8.39 -1.87
CA VAL A 154 -9.28 -8.12 -0.73
C VAL A 154 -8.61 -6.77 -0.86
N GLY A 155 -8.09 -6.45 -2.05
CA GLY A 155 -7.49 -5.14 -2.33
C GLY A 155 -8.49 -4.00 -2.17
N PHE A 156 -9.71 -4.17 -2.70
CA PHE A 156 -10.78 -3.19 -2.56
C PHE A 156 -11.17 -2.98 -1.09
N LEU A 157 -11.37 -4.04 -0.31
CA LEU A 157 -11.72 -3.94 1.11
C LEU A 157 -10.60 -3.27 1.92
N ALA A 158 -9.34 -3.62 1.66
CA ALA A 158 -8.21 -2.97 2.30
C ALA A 158 -8.16 -1.47 1.95
N TRP A 159 -8.44 -1.11 0.69
CA TRP A 159 -8.56 0.28 0.27
C TRP A 159 -9.71 1.01 0.96
N GLN A 160 -10.88 0.39 1.10
CA GLN A 160 -12.01 0.99 1.84
C GLN A 160 -11.59 1.31 3.29
N VAL A 161 -10.98 0.35 3.97
CA VAL A 161 -10.54 0.49 5.36
C VAL A 161 -9.47 1.57 5.53
N MET A 162 -8.50 1.66 4.61
CA MET A 162 -7.39 2.61 4.72
C MET A 162 -7.70 4.00 4.18
N ALA A 163 -8.55 4.11 3.16
CA ALA A 163 -8.69 5.31 2.34
C ALA A 163 -10.12 5.85 2.20
N VAL A 164 -11.16 5.12 2.61
CA VAL A 164 -12.54 5.61 2.48
C VAL A 164 -13.20 5.75 3.85
N LEU A 165 -13.21 4.71 4.68
CA LEU A 165 -13.83 4.74 6.00
C LEU A 165 -13.31 5.89 6.89
N PRO A 166 -12.00 6.19 6.96
CA PRO A 166 -11.51 7.30 7.77
C PRO A 166 -12.03 8.68 7.34
N SER A 167 -12.50 8.83 6.10
CA SER A 167 -13.04 10.10 5.58
C SER A 167 -14.49 10.37 6.02
N VAL A 168 -15.22 9.35 6.47
CA VAL A 168 -16.64 9.47 6.88
C VAL A 168 -16.84 9.35 8.39
N GLU A 169 -15.78 9.05 9.17
CA GLU A 169 -15.87 8.99 10.62
C GLU A 169 -15.96 10.37 11.29
N VAL A 170 -16.83 10.48 12.30
CA VAL A 170 -17.20 11.73 13.02
C VAL A 170 -16.01 12.46 13.65
N ARG A 171 -14.89 11.79 13.93
CA ARG A 171 -13.66 12.44 14.40
C ARG A 171 -13.05 13.40 13.37
N ALA A 172 -13.20 13.12 12.07
CA ALA A 172 -12.79 14.02 11.00
C ALA A 172 -13.67 15.29 10.94
N VAL A 173 -14.95 15.17 11.30
CA VAL A 173 -15.89 16.30 11.35
C VAL A 173 -15.58 17.24 12.52
N ARG A 174 -15.22 16.69 13.70
CA ARG A 174 -14.94 17.51 14.91
C ARG A 174 -13.61 18.28 14.84
N SER A 175 -12.59 17.76 14.17
CA SER A 175 -11.31 18.47 13.98
C SER A 175 -11.38 19.60 12.94
N ALA A 176 -12.38 19.57 12.06
CA ALA A 176 -12.71 20.66 11.14
C ALA A 176 -13.50 21.79 11.83
N SER A 177 -14.37 21.47 12.79
CA SER A 177 -15.18 22.46 13.52
C SER A 177 -14.38 23.20 14.61
N THR A 178 -13.37 22.56 15.21
CA THR A 178 -12.56 23.16 16.29
C THR A 178 -11.47 24.13 15.81
N ARG A 179 -11.23 24.25 14.49
CA ARG A 179 -10.26 25.20 13.90
C ARG A 179 -10.90 26.48 13.33
N ARG A 180 -12.21 26.70 13.51
CA ARG A 180 -12.91 27.94 13.12
C ARG A 180 -13.26 28.82 14.33
N VAL A 181 -12.35 28.93 15.29
CA VAL A 181 -12.44 29.91 16.39
C VAL A 181 -11.10 30.62 16.50
#